data_AF-A0A3B9LWW7-F1
#
_entry.id   AF-A0A3B9LWW7-F1
#
_cell.length_a   1.000
_cell.length_b   1.000
_cell.length_c   1.000
_cell.angle_alpha   90.00
_cell.angle_beta   90.00
_cell.angle_gamma   90.00
#
_symmetry.space_group_name_H-M   'P 1'
#
loop_
_entity.id
_entity.type
_entity.pdbx_description
1 polymer ?
#
loop_
_entity_poly.entity_id
_entity_poly.type
_entity_poly.pdbx_seq_one_letter_code
_entity_poly.pdbx_strand_id
1 'polypeptide(L)'
;MTPKEIAAQYEAKVFDTPEAAKVAGFVLTDTLAPRNVWNKASAAQAIVSKLADKRASGEAKEIGLIIEPWSVTGCYFPANPTPAAA
;
A
#
# COMPACT_ATOMS: atom_id res chain seq x y z
N MET A 1 -9.48 -3.33 -14.68
CA MET A 1 -8.60 -2.61 -13.73
C MET A 1 -7.52 -3.54 -13.25
N THR A 2 -6.28 -3.16 -13.49
CA THR A 2 -5.08 -3.77 -12.93
C THR A 2 -4.72 -3.13 -11.58
N PRO A 3 -3.96 -3.82 -10.71
CA PRO A 3 -3.47 -3.24 -9.45
C PRO A 3 -2.70 -1.92 -9.65
N LYS A 4 -1.98 -1.78 -10.77
CA LYS A 4 -1.23 -0.54 -11.12
C LYS A 4 -2.17 0.61 -11.46
N GLU A 5 -3.25 0.36 -12.21
CA GLU A 5 -4.27 1.38 -12.49
C GLU A 5 -5.00 1.82 -11.23
N ILE A 6 -5.31 0.88 -10.33
CA ILE A 6 -5.91 1.20 -9.02
C ILE A 6 -4.95 2.08 -8.20
N ALA A 7 -3.66 1.74 -8.15
CA ALA A 7 -2.68 2.57 -7.47
C ALA A 7 -2.65 4.01 -8.03
N ALA A 8 -2.65 4.16 -9.35
CA ALA A 8 -2.65 5.46 -10.01
C ALA A 8 -3.90 6.30 -9.70
N GLN A 9 -5.09 5.68 -9.61
CA GLN A 9 -6.33 6.39 -9.28
C GLN A 9 -6.33 7.01 -7.87
N TYR A 10 -5.64 6.36 -6.94
CA TYR A 10 -5.56 6.82 -5.55
C TYR A 10 -4.27 7.58 -5.24
N GLU A 11 -3.51 7.94 -6.28
CA GLU A 11 -2.17 8.56 -6.15
C GLU A 11 -1.22 7.74 -5.27
N ALA A 12 -1.39 6.42 -5.25
CA ALA A 12 -0.57 5.52 -4.46
C ALA A 12 0.75 5.23 -5.19
N LYS A 13 1.87 5.34 -4.47
CA LYS A 13 3.18 4.90 -5.00
C LYS A 13 3.19 3.40 -5.21
N VAL A 14 3.67 2.96 -6.36
CA VAL A 14 3.86 1.54 -6.66
C VAL A 14 5.31 1.15 -6.40
N PHE A 15 5.51 0.10 -5.62
CA PHE A 15 6.81 -0.49 -5.37
C PHE A 15 6.83 -1.93 -5.89
N ASP A 16 7.97 -2.36 -6.44
CA ASP A 16 8.15 -3.74 -6.88
C ASP A 16 8.58 -4.67 -5.72
N THR A 17 9.20 -4.12 -4.67
CA THR A 17 9.64 -4.89 -3.50
C THR A 17 9.32 -4.18 -2.18
N PRO A 18 9.13 -4.93 -1.08
CA PRO A 18 8.93 -4.35 0.25
C PRO A 18 10.17 -3.59 0.75
N GLU A 19 11.36 -3.94 0.28
CA GLU A 19 12.60 -3.25 0.62
C GLU A 19 12.63 -1.83 0.06
N ALA A 20 12.21 -1.64 -1.19
CA ALA A 20 12.13 -0.30 -1.80
C ALA A 20 11.17 0.62 -1.02
N ALA A 21 10.03 0.08 -0.56
CA ALA A 21 9.09 0.82 0.27
C ALA A 21 9.71 1.22 1.63
N LYS A 22 10.42 0.30 2.30
CA LYS A 22 11.12 0.59 3.57
C LYS A 22 12.20 1.66 3.40
N VAL A 23 13.00 1.58 2.34
CA VAL A 23 14.05 2.57 2.05
C VAL A 23 13.44 3.95 1.79
N ALA A 24 12.27 4.00 1.16
CA ALA A 24 11.51 5.24 0.97
C ALA A 24 10.81 5.75 2.25
N GLY A 25 10.95 5.06 3.39
CA GLY A 25 10.35 5.44 4.67
C GLY A 25 8.87 5.06 4.82
N PHE A 26 8.36 4.17 3.96
CA PHE A 26 7.00 3.68 4.07
C PHE A 26 6.92 2.55 5.12
N VAL A 27 5.84 2.58 5.91
CA VAL A 27 5.46 1.53 6.85
C VAL A 27 4.57 0.53 6.12
N LEU A 28 4.98 -0.74 6.11
CA LEU A 28 4.21 -1.85 5.56
C LEU A 28 3.00 -2.17 6.44
N THR A 29 1.89 -2.54 5.83
CA THR A 29 0.63 -2.89 6.52
C THR A 29 0.15 -4.27 6.10
N ASP A 30 -1.10 -4.37 5.65
CA ASP A 30 -1.74 -5.60 5.23
C ASP A 30 -1.08 -6.15 3.96
N THR A 31 -0.75 -7.45 4.01
CA THR A 31 -0.36 -8.23 2.84
C THR A 31 -1.49 -9.18 2.47
N LEU A 32 -1.92 -9.14 1.21
CA LEU A 32 -2.87 -10.09 0.65
C LEU A 32 -2.17 -10.93 -0.40
N ALA A 33 -2.28 -12.26 -0.30
CA ALA A 33 -1.74 -13.22 -1.26
C ALA A 33 -2.88 -13.92 -2.04
N PRO A 34 -3.52 -13.22 -3.00
CA PRO A 34 -4.64 -13.76 -3.75
C PRO A 34 -4.19 -14.85 -4.75
N ARG A 35 -4.97 -15.94 -4.82
CA ARG A 35 -4.68 -17.09 -5.69
C ARG A 35 -4.77 -16.80 -7.19
N ASN A 36 -5.54 -15.78 -7.61
CA ASN A 36 -5.81 -15.45 -9.01
C ASN A 36 -5.70 -13.94 -9.27
N VAL A 37 -5.47 -13.56 -10.54
CA VAL A 37 -5.27 -12.16 -10.99
C VAL A 37 -6.49 -11.27 -10.68
N TRP A 38 -7.72 -11.79 -10.82
CA TRP A 38 -8.94 -11.05 -10.47
C TRP A 38 -8.96 -10.68 -8.98
N ASN A 39 -8.62 -11.64 -8.11
CA ASN A 39 -8.50 -11.40 -6.68
C ASN A 39 -7.37 -10.42 -6.34
N LYS A 40 -6.39 -10.23 -7.22
CA LYS A 40 -5.29 -9.28 -7.04
C LYS A 40 -5.71 -7.84 -7.20
N ALA A 41 -6.54 -7.55 -8.20
CA ALA A 41 -7.14 -6.23 -8.35
C ALA A 41 -8.05 -5.91 -7.15
N SER A 42 -8.89 -6.86 -6.73
CA SER A 42 -9.73 -6.69 -5.55
C SER A 42 -8.92 -6.51 -4.26
N ALA A 43 -7.82 -7.26 -4.11
CA ALA A 43 -6.90 -7.10 -2.98
C ALA A 43 -6.25 -5.71 -2.96
N ALA A 44 -5.73 -5.26 -4.11
CA ALA A 44 -5.16 -3.92 -4.25
C ALA A 44 -6.20 -2.85 -3.91
N GLN A 45 -7.42 -2.97 -4.42
CA GLN A 45 -8.51 -2.04 -4.14
C GLN A 45 -8.86 -2.00 -2.65
N ALA A 46 -9.02 -3.16 -2.01
CA ALA A 46 -9.33 -3.25 -0.59
C ALA A 46 -8.23 -2.61 0.28
N ILE A 47 -6.95 -2.85 -0.05
CA ILE A 47 -5.81 -2.26 0.65
C ILE A 47 -5.80 -0.74 0.43
N VAL A 48 -5.85 -0.27 -0.82
CA VAL A 48 -5.75 1.15 -1.13
C VAL A 48 -6.91 1.95 -0.55
N SER A 49 -8.13 1.40 -0.53
CA SER A 49 -9.27 2.06 0.12
C SER A 49 -9.04 2.25 1.63
N LYS A 50 -8.51 1.24 2.33
CA LYS A 50 -8.13 1.38 3.76
C LYS A 50 -7.04 2.42 3.96
N LEU A 51 -6.03 2.45 3.08
CA LEU A 51 -4.93 3.41 3.17
C LEU A 51 -5.41 4.83 2.87
N ALA A 52 -6.32 5.00 1.91
CA ALA A 52 -6.94 6.29 1.60
C ALA A 52 -7.76 6.83 2.78
N ASP A 53 -8.47 5.96 3.50
CA ASP A 53 -9.18 6.31 4.74
C ASP A 53 -8.20 6.78 5.84
N LYS A 54 -7.06 6.08 6.01
CA LYS A 54 -5.97 6.51 6.91
C LYS A 54 -5.35 7.85 6.50
N ARG A 55 -5.20 8.11 5.19
CA ARG A 55 -4.75 9.40 4.66
C ARG A 55 -5.76 10.50 4.97
N ALA A 56 -7.05 10.23 4.78
CA ALA A 56 -8.14 11.18 5.07
C ALA A 56 -8.24 11.49 6.57
N SER A 57 -7.97 10.51 7.43
CA SER A 57 -7.91 10.68 8.89
C SER A 57 -6.64 11.40 9.37
N GLY A 58 -5.68 11.69 8.49
CA GLY A 58 -4.43 12.38 8.81
C GLY A 58 -3.35 11.49 9.47
N GLU A 59 -3.55 10.17 9.51
CA GLU A 59 -2.54 9.23 10.01
C GLU A 59 -1.42 8.99 8.97
N ALA A 60 -1.76 9.06 7.68
CA ALA A 60 -0.85 8.85 6.56
C ALA A 60 -0.70 10.11 5.69
N LYS A 61 0.54 10.46 5.34
CA LYS A 61 0.89 11.54 4.41
C LYS A 61 0.81 11.08 2.96
N GLU A 62 1.38 9.91 2.69
CA GLU A 62 1.39 9.25 1.38
C GLU A 62 0.96 7.80 1.55
N ILE A 63 0.41 7.22 0.49
CA ILE A 63 0.02 5.81 0.46
C ILE A 63 0.73 5.12 -0.69
N GLY A 64 0.88 3.81 -0.58
CA GLY A 64 1.56 3.00 -1.57
C GLY A 64 1.12 1.55 -1.57
N LEU A 65 1.42 0.88 -2.67
CA LEU A 65 1.16 -0.53 -2.90
C LEU A 65 2.44 -1.18 -3.40
N ILE A 66 2.81 -2.29 -2.77
CA ILE A 66 3.85 -3.18 -3.25
C ILE A 66 3.16 -4.29 -4.03
N ILE A 67 3.54 -4.44 -5.29
CA ILE A 67 2.92 -5.43 -6.19
C ILE A 67 3.95 -6.48 -6.53
N GLU A 68 3.92 -7.58 -5.79
CA GLU A 68 4.73 -8.76 -6.01
C GLU A 68 4.00 -9.75 -6.93
N PRO A 69 4.66 -10.74 -7.54
CA PRO A 69 4.03 -11.68 -8.46
C PRO A 69 2.80 -12.42 -7.88
N TRP A 70 2.83 -12.77 -6.59
CA TRP A 70 1.75 -13.54 -5.92
C TRP A 70 1.12 -12.83 -4.72
N SER A 71 1.58 -11.63 -4.40
CA SER A 71 1.15 -10.85 -3.24
C SER A 71 0.95 -9.38 -3.61
N VAL A 72 0.10 -8.72 -2.84
CA VAL A 72 -0.07 -7.26 -2.84
C VAL A 72 0.01 -6.81 -1.41
N THR A 73 0.91 -5.87 -1.13
CA THR A 73 1.12 -5.35 0.22
C THR A 73 0.85 -3.86 0.26
N GLY A 74 0.08 -3.43 1.25
CA GLY A 74 -0.12 -2.02 1.54
C GLY A 74 1.08 -1.41 2.21
N CYS A 75 1.37 -0.15 1.89
CA CYS A 75 2.31 0.64 2.65
C CYS A 75 1.85 2.09 2.74
N TYR A 76 2.21 2.78 3.81
CA TYR A 76 1.90 4.20 3.94
C TYR A 76 3.06 4.95 4.57
N PHE A 77 3.20 6.21 4.20
CA PHE A 77 4.13 7.12 4.83
C PHE A 77 3.38 7.83 5.97
N PRO A 78 3.76 7.65 7.24
CA PRO A 78 3.05 8.25 8.36
C PRO A 78 3.18 9.79 8.32
N ALA A 79 2.08 10.50 8.61
CA ALA A 79 2.08 11.98 8.63
C ALA A 79 2.91 12.56 9.78
N ASN A 80 2.94 11.83 10.90
CA ASN A 80 3.84 12.05 12.01
C ASN A 80 4.66 10.77 12.16
N PRO A 81 6.00 10.78 11.97
CA PRO A 81 6.81 9.62 12.27
C PRO A 81 6.80 9.45 13.80
N THR A 82 5.76 8.82 14.35
CA THR A 82 5.78 8.38 15.74
C THR A 82 7.00 7.46 15.84
N PRO A 83 8.01 7.79 16.67
CA PRO A 83 9.12 6.89 16.87
C PRO A 83 8.53 5.60 17.38
N ALA A 84 8.81 4.49 16.68
CA ALA A 84 8.46 3.17 17.14
C ALA A 84 8.83 3.07 18.63
N ALA A 85 7.83 2.80 19.46
CA ALA A 85 7.98 2.77 20.90
C ALA A 85 9.13 1.82 21.27
N ALA A 86 9.98 2.32 22.16
CA ALA A 86 11.16 1.67 22.73
C ALA A 86 10.84 0.38 23.50
#